data_AF-A0A814E8R1-F1
#
_entry.id   AF-A0A814E8R1-F1
#
_cell.length_a   1.000
_cell.length_b   1.000
_cell.length_c   1.000
_cell.angle_alpha   90.00
_cell.angle_beta   90.00
_cell.angle_gamma   90.00
#
_symmetry.space_group_name_H-M   'P 1'
#
loop_
_entity.id
_entity.type
_entity.pdbx_description
1 polymer ?
#
loop_
_entity_poly.entity_id
_entity_poly.type
_entity_poly.pdbx_seq_one_letter_code
_entity_poly.pdbx_strand_id
1 'polypeptide(L)'
;MMFMHLKSIVSSDPFFGQPEQIHLSYGLDPTLMIVTWVTLNEVNDFIVEYGQFDMFNKREIGSISIFQDSGSEKRHEYIHRVIL
;
A
#
# COMPACT_ATOMS: atom_id res chain seq x y z
N MET A 1 19.61 -1.77 -8.94
CA MET A 1 18.66 -1.01 -8.10
C MET A 1 17.25 -1.49 -8.45
N MET A 2 16.40 -1.74 -7.45
CA MET A 2 15.01 -2.19 -7.63
C MET A 2 14.08 -0.99 -7.52
N PHE A 3 13.06 -0.94 -8.37
CA PHE A 3 12.08 0.14 -8.41
C PHE A 3 10.69 -0.40 -8.07
N MET A 4 9.88 0.43 -7.39
CA MET A 4 8.52 0.10 -6.97
C MET A 4 7.54 1.21 -7.32
N HIS A 5 6.34 0.81 -7.72
CA HIS A 5 5.22 1.70 -8.01
C HIS A 5 3.98 1.22 -7.25
N LEU A 6 3.34 2.14 -6.53
CA LEU A 6 2.11 1.89 -5.79
C LEU A 6 0.94 2.48 -6.55
N LYS A 7 -0.08 1.65 -6.82
CA LYS A 7 -1.33 2.08 -7.42
C LYS A 7 -2.46 1.99 -6.42
N SER A 8 -3.28 3.03 -6.43
CA SER A 8 -4.55 3.05 -5.74
C SER A 8 -5.59 3.60 -6.70
N ILE A 9 -6.55 2.76 -7.09
CA ILE A 9 -7.69 3.17 -7.92
C ILE A 9 -8.84 3.49 -6.98
N VAL A 10 -9.25 4.77 -6.95
CA VAL A 10 -10.31 5.26 -6.08
C VAL A 10 -11.68 5.07 -6.75
N SER A 11 -12.70 4.73 -5.98
CA SER A 11 -14.06 4.51 -6.47
C SER A 11 -14.84 5.79 -6.75
N SER A 12 -14.49 6.94 -6.14
CA SER A 12 -15.24 8.20 -6.39
C SER A 12 -14.56 9.54 -6.08
N ASP A 13 -13.32 9.62 -5.58
CA ASP A 13 -12.64 10.91 -5.32
C ASP A 13 -11.10 10.74 -5.34
N PRO A 14 -10.32 11.44 -6.19
CA PRO A 14 -8.86 11.34 -6.18
C PRO A 14 -8.20 11.89 -4.89
N PHE A 15 -8.94 12.62 -4.06
CA PHE A 15 -8.47 13.02 -2.73
C PHE A 15 -8.47 11.82 -1.78
N PHE A 16 -7.37 11.66 -1.02
CA PHE A 16 -7.20 10.66 0.07
C PHE A 16 -7.03 9.19 -0.33
N GLY A 17 -7.14 8.84 -1.60
CA GLY A 17 -6.80 7.49 -2.09
C GLY A 17 -5.32 7.27 -2.40
N GLN A 18 -4.47 8.29 -2.26
CA GLN A 18 -3.04 8.19 -2.58
C GLN A 18 -2.29 7.47 -1.46
N PRO A 19 -1.27 6.64 -1.78
CA PRO A 19 -0.42 6.03 -0.77
C PRO A 19 0.34 7.07 0.07
N GLU A 20 0.16 7.01 1.39
CA GLU A 20 0.87 7.81 2.38
C GLU A 20 1.64 6.92 3.35
N GLN A 21 2.56 7.52 4.12
CA GLN A 21 3.31 6.85 5.20
C GLN A 21 3.97 5.52 4.78
N ILE A 22 4.54 5.50 3.57
CA ILE A 22 5.11 4.28 2.98
C ILE A 22 6.30 3.81 3.83
N HIS A 23 6.27 2.54 4.22
CA HIS A 23 7.32 1.87 4.97
C HIS A 23 7.66 0.51 4.35
N LEU A 24 8.95 0.16 4.37
CA LEU A 24 9.47 -1.12 3.92
C LEU A 24 10.10 -1.84 5.12
N SER A 25 9.81 -3.12 5.27
CA SER A 25 10.36 -3.96 6.33
C SER A 25 10.74 -5.35 5.81
N TYR A 26 11.65 -6.04 6.51
CA TYR A 26 12.00 -7.42 6.19
C TYR A 26 10.91 -8.39 6.64
N GLY A 27 10.68 -9.44 5.85
CA GLY A 27 9.88 -10.58 6.27
C GLY A 27 10.63 -11.54 7.19
N LEU A 28 10.00 -12.68 7.48
CA LEU A 28 10.62 -13.78 8.23
C LEU A 28 11.79 -14.43 7.47
N ASP A 29 11.80 -14.28 6.15
CA ASP A 29 12.87 -14.70 5.26
C ASP A 29 13.50 -13.46 4.62
N PRO A 30 14.86 -13.37 4.52
CA PRO A 30 15.55 -12.20 3.98
C PRO A 30 15.32 -11.96 2.49
N THR A 31 14.72 -12.91 1.77
CA THR A 31 14.26 -12.74 0.39
C THR A 31 12.91 -12.04 0.31
N LEU A 32 12.21 -11.87 1.43
CA LEU A 32 10.89 -11.25 1.49
C LEU A 32 10.97 -9.78 1.93
N MET A 33 10.19 -8.95 1.25
CA MET A 33 9.98 -7.55 1.61
C MET A 33 8.51 -7.28 1.89
N ILE A 34 8.22 -6.66 3.03
CA ILE A 34 6.88 -6.24 3.38
C ILE A 34 6.74 -4.75 3.11
N VAL A 35 5.86 -4.42 2.16
CA VAL A 35 5.50 -3.06 1.78
C VAL A 35 4.24 -2.68 2.54
N THR A 36 4.30 -1.58 3.29
CA THR A 36 3.16 -1.05 4.04
C THR A 36 2.92 0.40 3.63
N TRP A 37 1.66 0.79 3.44
CA TRP A 37 1.26 2.18 3.24
C TRP A 37 -0.15 2.40 3.79
N VAL A 38 -0.55 3.66 3.89
CA VAL A 38 -1.88 4.06 4.36
C VAL A 38 -2.60 4.82 3.25
N THR A 39 -3.91 4.60 3.12
CA THR A 39 -4.81 5.54 2.43
C THR A 39 -5.84 6.06 3.42
N LEU A 40 -6.31 7.29 3.21
CA LEU A 40 -7.34 7.92 4.05
C LEU A 40 -8.76 7.74 3.48
N ASN A 41 -8.87 7.07 2.34
CA ASN A 41 -10.13 6.61 1.75
C ASN A 41 -10.02 5.14 1.33
N GLU A 42 -11.17 4.47 1.20
CA GLU A 42 -11.26 3.12 0.68
C GLU A 42 -10.84 3.10 -0.79
N VAL A 43 -10.03 2.11 -1.16
CA VAL A 43 -9.56 1.92 -2.53
C VAL A 43 -9.77 0.46 -2.93
N ASN A 44 -10.05 0.23 -4.20
CA ASN A 44 -10.35 -1.12 -4.70
C ASN A 44 -9.08 -1.96 -4.91
N ASP A 45 -7.93 -1.29 -4.99
CA ASP A 45 -6.64 -1.89 -5.35
C ASP A 45 -5.59 -1.66 -4.26
N PHE A 46 -4.96 -2.76 -3.87
CA PHE A 46 -3.88 -2.82 -2.88
C PHE A 46 -2.71 -3.61 -3.49
N ILE A 47 -2.12 -3.00 -4.52
CA ILE A 47 -1.18 -3.64 -5.44
C ILE A 47 0.18 -2.98 -5.35
N VAL A 48 1.24 -3.78 -5.35
CA VAL A 48 2.60 -3.30 -5.63
C VAL A 48 3.04 -3.83 -6.98
N GLU A 49 3.44 -2.92 -7.88
CA GLU A 49 4.17 -3.27 -9.09
C GLU A 49 5.67 -3.01 -8.88
N TYR A 50 6.52 -3.97 -9.26
CA TYR A 50 7.95 -3.92 -8.96
C TYR A 50 8.80 -4.63 -10.02
N GLY A 51 10.10 -4.38 -10.01
CA GLY A 51 11.07 -5.04 -10.87
C GLY A 51 12.44 -4.35 -10.90
N GLN A 52 13.33 -4.85 -11.75
CA GLN A 52 14.69 -4.33 -11.90
C GLN A 52 14.77 -3.35 -13.07
N PHE A 53 15.75 -2.43 -13.03
CA PHE A 53 16.05 -1.51 -14.15
C PHE A 53 14.83 -0.70 -14.62
N ASP A 54 14.10 -0.09 -13.67
CA ASP A 54 12.88 0.69 -13.91
C ASP A 54 11.73 -0.08 -14.58
N MET A 55 11.77 -1.41 -14.57
CA MET A 55 10.67 -2.24 -15.03
C MET A 55 9.70 -2.53 -13.89
N PHE A 56 8.40 -2.41 -14.17
CA PHE A 56 7.29 -2.76 -13.28
C PHE A 56 6.55 -4.00 -13.81
N ASN A 57 7.30 -5.08 -14.05
CA ASN A 57 6.80 -6.28 -14.72
C ASN A 57 6.36 -7.40 -13.76
N LYS A 58 6.54 -7.21 -12.45
CA LYS A 58 6.01 -8.08 -11.41
C LYS A 58 4.94 -7.34 -10.63
N ARG A 59 4.00 -8.09 -10.08
CA ARG A 59 2.85 -7.56 -9.35
C ARG A 59 2.49 -8.50 -8.20
N GLU A 60 2.36 -7.96 -6.99
CA GLU A 60 1.77 -8.67 -5.86
C GLU A 60 0.53 -7.93 -5.34
N ILE A 61 -0.41 -8.70 -4.80
CA ILE A 61 -1.65 -8.20 -4.20
C ILE A 61 -1.58 -8.45 -2.69
N GLY A 62 -1.92 -7.43 -1.92
CA GLY A 62 -1.82 -7.45 -0.47
C GLY A 62 -3.13 -7.74 0.26
N SER A 63 -3.17 -7.24 1.48
CA SER A 63 -4.35 -7.20 2.33
C SER A 63 -4.47 -5.84 3.01
N ILE A 64 -5.66 -5.54 3.51
CA ILE A 64 -5.97 -4.28 4.21
C ILE A 64 -6.44 -4.59 5.63
N SER A 65 -5.99 -3.78 6.58
CA SER A 65 -6.62 -3.64 7.91
C SER A 65 -7.09 -2.21 8.09
N ILE A 66 -8.27 -2.01 8.66
CA ILE A 66 -8.85 -0.68 8.90
C ILE A 66 -8.61 -0.30 10.36
N PHE A 67 -8.06 0.90 10.56
CA PHE A 67 -7.96 1.53 11.87
C PHE A 67 -8.94 2.70 11.94
N GLN A 68 -9.73 2.77 13.01
CA GLN A 68 -10.59 3.92 13.28
C GLN A 68 -10.02 4.72 14.45
N ASP A 69 -9.77 6.01 14.23
CA ASP A 69 -9.20 6.85 15.27
C ASP A 69 -10.21 7.14 16.40
N SER A 70 -9.68 7.50 17.57
CA SER A 70 -10.51 7.85 18.74
C SER A 70 -10.97 9.31 18.70
N GLY A 71 -10.66 10.08 17.65
CA GLY A 71 -11.00 11.49 17.52
C GLY A 71 -12.50 11.73 17.40
N SER A 72 -12.91 13.00 17.36
CA SER A 72 -14.30 13.39 17.11
C SER A 72 -14.75 13.03 15.68
N GLU A 73 -13.82 13.09 14.73
CA GLU A 73 -14.06 12.82 13.31
C GLU A 73 -14.12 11.32 12.99
N LYS A 74 -13.67 10.44 13.91
CA LYS A 74 -13.68 8.97 13.74
C LYS A 74 -13.11 8.52 12.40
N ARG A 75 -11.96 9.08 12.02
CA ARG A 75 -11.37 8.84 10.70
C ARG A 75 -10.97 7.38 10.54
N HIS A 76 -11.13 6.89 9.32
CA HIS A 76 -10.68 5.56 8.92
C HIS A 76 -9.33 5.68 8.20
N GLU A 77 -8.36 4.91 8.66
CA GLU A 77 -7.08 4.71 8.01
C GLU A 77 -7.05 3.28 7.47
N TYR A 78 -6.81 3.15 6.17
CA TYR A 78 -6.75 1.87 5.49
C TYR A 78 -5.28 1.50 5.36
N ILE A 79 -4.83 0.54 6.18
CA ILE A 79 -3.44 0.11 6.24
C ILE A 79 -3.26 -1.08 5.31
N HIS A 80 -2.51 -0.86 4.25
CA HIS A 80 -2.23 -1.86 3.21
C HIS A 80 -0.93 -2.58 3.54
N ARG A 81 -0.90 -3.90 3.34
CA ARG A 81 0.33 -4.70 3.52
C ARG A 81 0.47 -5.73 2.40
N VAL A 82 1.61 -5.69 1.72
CA VAL A 82 1.96 -6.57 0.58
C VAL A 82 3.30 -7.22 0.85
N ILE A 83 3.39 -8.53 0.61
CA ILE A 83 4.64 -9.30 0.69
C ILE A 83 5.16 -9.47 -0.74
N LEU A 84 6.42 -9.08 -0.98
CA LEU A 84 7.17 -9.31 -2.22
C LEU A 84 8.19 -10.42 -2.04
#